data_AF-A0A1B8PIZ2-F1
#
_entry.id   AF-A0A1B8PIZ2-F1
#
_cell.length_a   1.000
_cell.length_b   1.000
_cell.length_c   1.000
_cell.angle_alpha   90.00
_cell.angle_beta   90.00
_cell.angle_gamma   90.00
#
_symmetry.space_group_name_H-M   'P 1'
#
loop_
_entity.id
_entity.type
_entity.pdbx_description
1 polymer ?
#
loop_
_entity_poly.entity_id
_entity_poly.type
_entity_poly.pdbx_seq_one_letter_code
_entity_poly.pdbx_strand_id
1 'polypeptide(L)'
;MHKKIDKHLIQVLSSEYEFNSNSYADLINNSISIEQSTDACYFLGEMSKSNDYAVIFALSFILEHASRDFMKENKNKIADIIIEAIQKGYYRANFYFAESLLYVMSRDIDYLSYVELLIKSNNLTVQDIAITNIFRLSDEDWKMFNKVSKDVDFSYMMDDFSEFNNYLLIKDKSHIPLYQKKIIAMGYYKKHHSKKESYHIFGENNPELFDFIYFLP
;
A
#
# COMPACT_ATOMS: atom_id res chain seq x y z
N MET A 1 -14.71 -29.09 1.43
CA MET A 1 -14.85 -27.62 1.39
C MET A 1 -13.98 -27.01 0.29
N HIS A 2 -12.73 -27.47 0.10
CA HIS A 2 -11.78 -26.97 -0.92
C HIS A 2 -12.33 -26.77 -2.34
N LYS A 3 -13.10 -27.72 -2.89
CA LYS A 3 -13.67 -27.59 -4.24
C LYS A 3 -14.65 -26.41 -4.42
N LYS A 4 -15.23 -25.89 -3.33
CA LYS A 4 -16.21 -24.80 -3.42
C LYS A 4 -15.52 -23.47 -3.69
N ILE A 5 -14.39 -23.19 -3.03
CA ILE A 5 -13.69 -21.93 -3.23
C ILE A 5 -13.00 -21.87 -4.60
N ASP A 6 -12.42 -22.98 -5.06
CA ASP A 6 -11.83 -23.05 -6.41
C ASP A 6 -12.88 -22.71 -7.48
N LYS A 7 -14.12 -23.19 -7.31
CA LYS A 7 -15.23 -22.84 -8.20
C LYS A 7 -15.52 -21.33 -8.19
N HIS A 8 -15.52 -20.69 -7.02
CA HIS A 8 -15.74 -19.25 -6.93
C HIS A 8 -14.59 -18.47 -7.59
N LEU A 9 -13.34 -18.88 -7.41
CA LEU A 9 -12.18 -18.24 -8.04
C LEU A 9 -12.23 -18.36 -9.57
N ILE A 10 -12.64 -19.51 -10.10
CA ILE A 10 -12.90 -19.69 -11.54
C ILE A 10 -13.99 -18.73 -12.02
N GLN A 11 -15.06 -18.57 -11.25
CA GLN A 11 -16.14 -17.64 -11.58
C GLN A 11 -15.68 -16.17 -11.52
N VAL A 12 -14.80 -15.81 -10.59
CA VAL A 12 -14.20 -14.47 -10.56
C VAL A 12 -13.39 -14.25 -11.83
N LEU A 13 -12.51 -15.20 -12.20
CA LEU A 13 -11.68 -15.12 -13.40
C LEU A 13 -12.51 -15.03 -14.70
N SER A 14 -13.70 -15.63 -14.73
CA SER A 14 -14.59 -15.54 -15.89
C SER A 14 -15.18 -14.14 -16.11
N SER A 15 -15.18 -13.28 -15.08
CA SER A 15 -15.75 -11.93 -15.11
C SER A 15 -17.20 -11.86 -15.62
N GLU A 16 -17.98 -12.92 -15.38
CA GLU A 16 -19.37 -13.01 -15.85
C GLU A 16 -20.35 -12.17 -15.02
N TYR A 17 -19.97 -11.78 -13.81
CA TYR A 17 -20.82 -11.00 -12.90
C TYR A 17 -20.55 -9.51 -13.03
N GLU A 18 -21.62 -8.73 -13.10
CA GLU A 18 -21.53 -7.27 -13.10
C GLU A 18 -20.83 -6.77 -11.83
N PHE A 19 -19.79 -5.96 -12.02
CA PHE A 19 -19.05 -5.35 -10.94
C PHE A 19 -19.99 -4.55 -10.02
N ASN A 20 -19.80 -4.68 -8.70
CA ASN A 20 -20.62 -4.03 -7.68
C ASN A 20 -22.10 -4.49 -7.60
N SER A 21 -22.47 -5.58 -8.28
CA SER A 21 -23.75 -6.26 -8.06
C SER A 21 -23.72 -7.07 -6.75
N ASN A 22 -24.91 -7.39 -6.21
CA ASN A 22 -25.02 -8.27 -5.04
C ASN A 22 -24.37 -9.65 -5.31
N SER A 23 -24.55 -10.19 -6.51
CA SER A 23 -23.96 -11.49 -6.88
C SER A 23 -22.43 -11.44 -6.95
N TYR A 24 -21.86 -10.34 -7.44
CA TYR A 24 -20.41 -10.12 -7.41
C TYR A 24 -19.90 -9.99 -5.97
N ALA A 25 -20.60 -9.22 -5.12
CA ALA A 25 -20.24 -9.09 -3.70
C ALA A 25 -20.28 -10.44 -2.97
N ASP A 26 -21.32 -11.24 -3.19
CA ASP A 26 -21.43 -12.59 -2.64
C ASP A 26 -20.29 -13.49 -3.13
N LEU A 27 -19.92 -13.40 -4.41
CA LEU A 27 -18.85 -14.18 -5.00
C LEU A 27 -17.48 -13.89 -4.35
N ILE A 28 -17.11 -12.61 -4.23
CA ILE A 28 -15.82 -12.23 -3.63
C ILE A 28 -15.79 -12.53 -2.13
N ASN A 29 -16.90 -12.33 -1.41
CA ASN A 29 -17.01 -12.67 0.01
C ASN A 29 -16.84 -14.17 0.26
N ASN A 30 -17.35 -15.01 -0.63
CA ASN A 30 -17.14 -16.46 -0.56
C ASN A 30 -15.76 -16.91 -1.04
N SER A 31 -14.89 -15.98 -1.44
CA SER A 31 -13.53 -16.23 -1.95
C SER A 31 -12.44 -15.74 -1.00
N ILE A 32 -12.79 -15.07 0.11
CA ILE A 32 -11.80 -14.50 1.06
C ILE A 32 -11.02 -15.57 1.83
N SER A 33 -11.59 -16.75 2.07
CA SER A 33 -10.92 -17.87 2.74
C SER A 33 -9.98 -18.61 1.79
N ILE A 34 -9.16 -17.87 1.05
CA ILE A 34 -8.31 -18.34 -0.05
C ILE A 34 -7.38 -19.48 0.36
N GLU A 35 -6.99 -19.55 1.63
CA GLU A 35 -6.20 -20.64 2.22
C GLU A 35 -6.90 -22.01 2.13
N GLN A 36 -8.21 -22.05 1.89
CA GLN A 36 -8.97 -23.28 1.67
C GLN A 36 -8.95 -23.72 0.20
N SER A 37 -8.34 -22.97 -0.72
CA SER A 37 -8.20 -23.40 -2.10
C SER A 37 -7.21 -24.55 -2.22
N THR A 38 -7.42 -25.46 -3.17
CA THR A 38 -6.43 -26.50 -3.46
C THR A 38 -5.18 -25.96 -4.16
N ASP A 39 -5.29 -24.81 -4.84
CA ASP A 39 -4.20 -24.17 -5.57
C ASP A 39 -4.33 -22.64 -5.52
N ALA A 40 -4.32 -22.10 -4.31
CA ALA A 40 -4.53 -20.68 -4.04
C ALA A 40 -3.60 -19.76 -4.87
N CYS A 41 -2.30 -20.06 -4.84
CA CYS A 41 -1.29 -19.24 -5.54
C CYS A 41 -1.45 -19.28 -7.06
N TYR A 42 -1.91 -20.39 -7.64
CA TYR A 42 -2.26 -20.44 -9.06
C TYR A 42 -3.38 -19.47 -9.38
N PHE A 43 -4.51 -19.54 -8.68
CA PHE A 43 -5.65 -18.66 -8.95
C PHE A 43 -5.31 -17.19 -8.76
N LEU A 44 -4.64 -16.84 -7.65
CA LEU A 44 -4.20 -15.47 -7.41
C LEU A 44 -3.27 -14.95 -8.51
N GLY A 45 -2.36 -15.79 -9.01
CA GLY A 45 -1.48 -15.46 -10.13
C GLY A 45 -2.17 -15.35 -11.48
N GLU A 46 -3.24 -16.12 -11.73
CA GLU A 46 -4.07 -15.91 -12.93
C GLU A 46 -4.87 -14.61 -12.82
N MET A 47 -5.33 -14.24 -11.61
CA MET A 47 -6.03 -12.99 -11.38
C MET A 47 -5.12 -11.78 -11.61
N SER A 48 -3.85 -11.80 -11.16
CA SER A 48 -2.92 -10.67 -11.35
C SER A 48 -2.60 -10.38 -12.82
N LYS A 49 -2.64 -11.41 -13.67
CA LYS A 49 -2.42 -11.29 -15.11
C LYS A 49 -3.59 -10.63 -15.84
N SER A 50 -4.78 -10.66 -15.26
CA SER A 50 -5.99 -10.09 -15.86
C SER A 50 -5.86 -8.59 -16.13
N ASN A 51 -6.47 -8.13 -17.21
CA ASN A 51 -6.68 -6.70 -17.49
C ASN A 51 -8.11 -6.26 -17.18
N ASP A 52 -8.91 -7.14 -16.57
CA ASP A 52 -10.24 -6.79 -16.10
C ASP A 52 -10.18 -6.18 -14.70
N TYR A 53 -10.69 -4.96 -14.58
CA TYR A 53 -10.74 -4.24 -13.31
C TYR A 53 -11.50 -5.00 -12.22
N ALA A 54 -12.60 -5.69 -12.55
CA ALA A 54 -13.37 -6.47 -11.59
C ALA A 54 -12.54 -7.62 -11.01
N VAL A 55 -11.75 -8.28 -11.85
CA VAL A 55 -10.85 -9.37 -11.42
C VAL A 55 -9.73 -8.83 -10.52
N ILE A 56 -9.10 -7.72 -10.89
CA ILE A 56 -8.01 -7.12 -10.08
C ILE A 56 -8.55 -6.56 -8.76
N PHE A 57 -9.74 -5.99 -8.74
CA PHE A 57 -10.38 -5.56 -7.50
C PHE A 57 -10.72 -6.76 -6.59
N ALA A 58 -11.24 -7.85 -7.15
CA ALA A 58 -11.47 -9.07 -6.39
C ALA A 58 -10.16 -9.61 -5.80
N LEU A 59 -9.06 -9.59 -6.56
CA LEU A 59 -7.74 -9.99 -6.08
C LEU A 59 -7.31 -9.15 -4.88
N SER A 60 -7.43 -7.82 -4.97
CA SER A 60 -7.05 -6.94 -3.87
C SER A 60 -7.89 -7.18 -2.61
N PHE A 61 -9.20 -7.39 -2.78
CA PHE A 61 -10.11 -7.68 -1.67
C PHE A 61 -9.82 -9.03 -1.00
N ILE A 62 -9.57 -10.08 -1.80
CA ILE A 62 -9.22 -11.41 -1.27
C ILE A 62 -7.91 -11.35 -0.48
N LEU A 63 -6.89 -10.67 -1.00
CA LEU A 63 -5.58 -10.56 -0.34
C LEU A 63 -5.58 -9.65 0.89
N GLU A 64 -6.48 -8.67 0.97
CA GLU A 64 -6.72 -7.88 2.19
C GLU A 64 -7.27 -8.75 3.33
N HIS A 65 -8.09 -9.76 3.00
CA HIS A 65 -8.77 -10.62 3.97
C HIS A 65 -8.07 -11.98 4.19
N ALA A 66 -7.02 -12.28 3.43
CA ALA A 66 -6.29 -13.53 3.53
C ALA A 66 -5.62 -13.67 4.91
N SER A 67 -5.56 -14.92 5.41
CA SER A 67 -4.94 -15.16 6.71
C SER A 67 -3.45 -14.78 6.72
N ARG A 68 -3.01 -14.26 7.86
CA ARG A 68 -1.61 -13.89 8.12
C ARG A 68 -0.63 -15.04 7.88
N ASP A 69 -1.02 -16.26 8.25
CA ASP A 69 -0.18 -17.45 8.09
C ASP A 69 -0.04 -17.81 6.61
N PHE A 70 -1.14 -17.83 5.85
CA PHE A 70 -1.10 -18.05 4.40
C PHE A 70 -0.20 -17.03 3.68
N MET A 71 -0.35 -15.74 4.03
CA MET A 71 0.43 -14.66 3.45
C MET A 71 1.92 -14.81 3.73
N LYS A 72 2.31 -15.23 4.95
CA LYS A 72 3.71 -15.49 5.33
C LYS A 72 4.31 -16.70 4.64
N GLU A 73 3.57 -17.81 4.59
CA GLU A 73 4.03 -19.05 3.95
C GLU A 73 4.29 -18.86 2.45
N ASN A 74 3.55 -17.95 1.80
CA ASN A 74 3.63 -17.69 0.36
C ASN A 74 4.23 -16.31 0.01
N LYS A 75 4.93 -15.70 0.98
CA LYS A 75 5.39 -14.29 0.97
C LYS A 75 5.87 -13.78 -0.39
N ASN A 76 6.93 -14.38 -0.94
CA ASN A 76 7.54 -13.89 -2.19
C ASN A 76 6.60 -14.03 -3.41
N LYS A 77 5.83 -15.12 -3.49
CA LYS A 77 4.88 -15.33 -4.58
C LYS A 77 3.75 -14.31 -4.52
N ILE A 78 3.23 -14.03 -3.33
CA ILE A 78 2.17 -13.04 -3.14
C ILE A 78 2.70 -11.63 -3.42
N ALA A 79 3.94 -11.31 -3.02
CA ALA A 79 4.57 -10.04 -3.38
C ALA A 79 4.64 -9.88 -4.92
N ASP A 80 5.08 -10.90 -5.65
CA ASP A 80 5.12 -10.87 -7.12
C ASP A 80 3.73 -10.65 -7.74
N ILE A 81 2.72 -11.38 -7.25
CA ILE A 81 1.31 -11.27 -7.67
C ILE A 81 0.77 -9.84 -7.44
N ILE A 82 1.00 -9.28 -6.26
CA ILE A 82 0.53 -7.94 -5.92
C ILE A 82 1.23 -6.89 -6.78
N ILE A 83 2.55 -6.99 -6.96
CA ILE A 83 3.32 -6.03 -7.79
C ILE A 83 2.82 -6.05 -9.23
N GLU A 84 2.61 -7.24 -9.82
CA GLU A 84 2.04 -7.39 -11.16
C GLU A 84 0.66 -6.72 -11.28
N ALA A 85 -0.20 -6.91 -10.27
CA ALA A 85 -1.53 -6.31 -10.24
C ALA A 85 -1.50 -4.78 -10.07
N ILE A 86 -0.63 -4.25 -9.19
CA ILE A 86 -0.49 -2.81 -8.94
C ILE A 86 -0.08 -2.06 -10.22
N GLN A 87 0.79 -2.66 -11.03
CA GLN A 87 1.29 -2.10 -12.29
C GLN A 87 0.18 -1.84 -13.32
N LYS A 88 -1.01 -2.44 -13.17
CA LYS A 88 -2.18 -2.14 -14.02
C LYS A 88 -2.74 -0.73 -13.80
N GLY A 89 -2.40 -0.08 -12.68
CA GLY A 89 -2.79 1.32 -12.40
C GLY A 89 -4.23 1.50 -11.91
N TYR A 90 -4.88 0.44 -11.43
CA TYR A 90 -6.25 0.49 -10.92
C TYR A 90 -6.29 1.02 -9.48
N TYR A 91 -6.41 2.34 -9.32
CA TYR A 91 -6.21 3.03 -8.05
C TYR A 91 -7.01 2.48 -6.87
N ARG A 92 -8.28 2.09 -7.08
CA ARG A 92 -9.09 1.54 -5.99
C ARG A 92 -8.60 0.17 -5.53
N ALA A 93 -8.09 -0.67 -6.44
CA ALA A 93 -7.46 -1.93 -6.06
C ALA A 93 -6.10 -1.68 -5.38
N ASN A 94 -5.31 -0.74 -5.92
CA ASN A 94 -4.01 -0.35 -5.35
C ASN A 94 -4.14 0.19 -3.92
N PHE A 95 -5.26 0.84 -3.57
CA PHE A 95 -5.56 1.24 -2.21
C PHE A 95 -5.54 0.04 -1.24
N TYR A 96 -6.19 -1.06 -1.59
CA TYR A 96 -6.23 -2.27 -0.76
C TYR A 96 -4.90 -3.03 -0.80
N PHE A 97 -4.25 -3.11 -1.96
CA PHE A 97 -2.94 -3.73 -2.08
C PHE A 97 -1.85 -3.05 -1.24
N ALA A 98 -2.00 -1.76 -0.92
CA ALA A 98 -1.01 -1.02 -0.15
C ALA A 98 -0.76 -1.62 1.23
N GLU A 99 -1.76 -2.21 1.89
CA GLU A 99 -1.54 -2.91 3.17
C GLU A 99 -1.03 -4.34 2.93
N SER A 100 -1.64 -5.07 1.99
CA SER A 100 -1.26 -6.45 1.69
C SER A 100 0.20 -6.60 1.25
N LEU A 101 0.71 -5.70 0.40
CA LEU A 101 2.12 -5.74 -0.05
C LEU A 101 3.08 -5.48 1.10
N LEU A 102 2.75 -4.53 1.98
CA LEU A 102 3.53 -4.23 3.19
C LEU A 102 3.71 -5.45 4.07
N TYR A 103 2.68 -6.30 4.17
CA TYR A 103 2.74 -7.51 4.97
C TYR A 103 3.73 -8.57 4.42
N VAL A 104 3.92 -8.60 3.10
CA VAL A 104 4.72 -9.62 2.41
C VAL A 104 6.03 -9.10 1.81
N MET A 105 6.39 -7.84 2.02
CA MET A 105 7.64 -7.31 1.50
C MET A 105 8.87 -7.87 2.23
N SER A 106 9.88 -8.31 1.49
CA SER A 106 11.17 -8.75 2.06
C SER A 106 12.38 -8.48 1.19
N ARG A 107 12.19 -8.33 -0.12
CA ARG A 107 13.26 -8.21 -1.10
C ARG A 107 13.40 -6.73 -1.47
N ASP A 108 14.61 -6.30 -1.82
CA ASP A 108 14.87 -4.92 -2.26
C ASP A 108 13.86 -4.42 -3.32
N ILE A 109 13.46 -5.30 -4.26
CA ILE A 109 12.48 -4.99 -5.30
C ILE A 109 11.06 -4.72 -4.76
N ASP A 110 10.68 -5.34 -3.64
CA ASP A 110 9.35 -5.15 -3.03
C ASP A 110 9.23 -3.74 -2.47
N TYR A 111 10.26 -3.31 -1.71
CA TYR A 111 10.35 -1.96 -1.15
C TYR A 111 10.42 -0.91 -2.26
N LEU A 112 11.26 -1.14 -3.28
CA LEU A 112 11.35 -0.24 -4.43
C LEU A 112 10.00 -0.12 -5.15
N SER A 113 9.32 -1.24 -5.39
CA SER A 113 8.00 -1.24 -6.05
C SER A 113 6.95 -0.51 -5.20
N TYR A 114 6.99 -0.65 -3.88
CA TYR A 114 6.11 0.08 -2.98
C TYR A 114 6.30 1.60 -3.09
N VAL A 115 7.57 2.05 -3.14
CA VAL A 115 7.90 3.48 -3.30
C VAL A 115 7.41 4.00 -4.66
N GLU A 116 7.80 3.34 -5.75
CA GLU A 116 7.54 3.83 -7.10
C GLU A 116 6.06 3.76 -7.50
N LEU A 117 5.36 2.71 -7.10
CA LEU A 117 3.99 2.46 -7.57
C LEU A 117 2.91 3.01 -6.62
N LEU A 118 3.20 3.16 -5.33
CA LEU A 118 2.21 3.55 -4.32
C LEU A 118 2.54 4.91 -3.69
N ILE A 119 3.72 5.09 -3.12
CA ILE A 119 4.10 6.36 -2.46
C ILE A 119 4.19 7.50 -3.49
N LYS A 120 4.82 7.24 -4.64
CA LYS A 120 4.92 8.21 -5.74
C LYS A 120 3.70 8.20 -6.67
N SER A 121 2.61 7.52 -6.29
CA SER A 121 1.40 7.48 -7.10
C SER A 121 0.84 8.90 -7.31
N ASN A 122 0.36 9.16 -8.54
CA ASN A 122 -0.37 10.37 -8.87
C ASN A 122 -1.79 10.39 -8.27
N ASN A 123 -2.29 9.25 -7.79
CA ASN A 123 -3.56 9.19 -7.07
C ASN A 123 -3.34 9.49 -5.59
N LEU A 124 -3.86 10.62 -5.12
CA LEU A 124 -3.68 11.08 -3.75
C LEU A 124 -4.18 10.07 -2.72
N THR A 125 -5.32 9.41 -2.96
CA THR A 125 -5.87 8.42 -2.02
C THR A 125 -4.97 7.19 -1.87
N VAL A 126 -4.36 6.71 -2.98
CA VAL A 126 -3.36 5.63 -2.94
C VAL A 126 -2.09 6.08 -2.23
N GLN A 127 -1.60 7.29 -2.55
CA GLN A 127 -0.43 7.87 -1.90
C GLN A 127 -0.65 8.01 -0.39
N ASP A 128 -1.80 8.52 0.03
CA ASP A 128 -2.12 8.76 1.44
C ASP A 128 -2.21 7.47 2.25
N ILE A 129 -2.91 6.45 1.73
CA ILE A 129 -2.98 5.16 2.44
C ILE A 129 -1.63 4.46 2.48
N ALA A 130 -0.84 4.54 1.40
CA ALA A 130 0.49 3.95 1.35
C ALA A 130 1.42 4.62 2.36
N ILE A 131 1.44 5.95 2.39
CA ILE A 131 2.23 6.69 3.37
C ILE A 131 1.72 6.39 4.79
N THR A 132 0.41 6.38 5.04
CA THR A 132 -0.16 6.06 6.36
C THR A 132 0.22 4.65 6.84
N ASN A 133 0.17 3.66 5.95
CA ASN A 133 0.48 2.27 6.32
C ASN A 133 1.95 2.09 6.68
N ILE A 134 2.84 2.77 5.95
CA ILE A 134 4.25 2.71 6.28
C ILE A 134 4.47 3.23 7.72
N PHE A 135 3.78 4.27 8.22
CA PHE A 135 3.92 4.79 9.60
C PHE A 135 4.12 3.76 10.73
N ARG A 136 3.48 2.59 10.60
CA ARG A 136 3.42 1.52 11.59
C ARG A 136 4.62 0.56 11.55
N LEU A 137 5.55 0.74 10.63
CA LEU A 137 6.69 -0.17 10.46
C LEU A 137 7.83 0.11 11.44
N SER A 138 8.75 -0.85 11.48
CA SER A 138 9.95 -0.81 12.30
C SER A 138 11.07 0.03 11.68
N ASP A 139 12.07 0.40 12.49
CA ASP A 139 13.29 1.05 12.00
C ASP A 139 14.06 0.19 10.98
N GLU A 140 13.95 -1.14 11.02
CA GLU A 140 14.58 -2.03 10.05
C GLU A 140 13.94 -1.87 8.66
N ASP A 141 12.62 -1.75 8.61
CA ASP A 141 11.89 -1.48 7.37
C ASP A 141 12.26 -0.09 6.82
N TRP A 142 12.39 0.93 7.67
CA TRP A 142 12.84 2.26 7.24
C TRP A 142 14.24 2.27 6.68
N LYS A 143 15.15 1.51 7.28
CA LYS A 143 16.50 1.34 6.74
C LYS A 143 16.46 0.69 5.37
N MET A 144 15.57 -0.27 5.16
CA MET A 144 15.40 -0.90 3.85
C MET A 144 14.84 0.07 2.82
N PHE A 145 13.80 0.85 3.16
CA PHE A 145 13.28 1.91 2.30
C PHE A 145 14.38 2.89 1.91
N ASN A 146 15.11 3.48 2.88
CA ASN A 146 16.23 4.39 2.62
C ASN A 146 17.35 3.79 1.78
N LYS A 147 17.64 2.48 1.94
CA LYS A 147 18.66 1.78 1.15
C LYS A 147 18.27 1.72 -0.32
N VAL A 148 16.98 1.51 -0.63
CA VAL A 148 16.51 1.29 -2.01
C VAL A 148 15.98 2.55 -2.69
N SER A 149 15.46 3.53 -1.94
CA SER A 149 14.96 4.79 -2.48
C SER A 149 16.09 5.82 -2.58
N LYS A 150 16.37 6.28 -3.81
CA LYS A 150 17.44 7.28 -4.04
C LYS A 150 16.97 8.72 -3.86
N ASP A 151 15.68 8.96 -4.03
CA ASP A 151 15.06 10.28 -4.16
C ASP A 151 13.89 10.47 -3.20
N VAL A 152 13.70 9.53 -2.28
CA VAL A 152 12.77 9.62 -1.15
C VAL A 152 13.57 9.35 0.12
N ASP A 153 13.44 10.24 1.08
CA ASP A 153 14.16 10.19 2.34
C ASP A 153 13.21 9.80 3.46
N PHE A 154 13.39 8.58 3.97
CA PHE A 154 12.66 7.99 5.09
C PHE A 154 13.42 8.11 6.42
N SER A 155 14.58 8.78 6.47
CA SER A 155 15.32 8.99 7.73
C SER A 155 14.46 9.70 8.76
N TYR A 156 13.56 10.58 8.31
CA TYR A 156 12.57 11.27 9.14
C TYR A 156 11.57 10.34 9.86
N MET A 157 11.47 9.07 9.47
CA MET A 157 10.59 8.10 10.12
C MET A 157 11.28 7.33 11.26
N MET A 158 12.62 7.39 11.29
CA MET A 158 13.47 6.76 12.30
C MET A 158 13.50 7.60 13.58
N ASP A 159 13.84 6.95 14.70
CA ASP A 159 13.86 7.62 16.00
C ASP A 159 15.05 8.61 16.16
N ASP A 160 16.13 8.44 15.39
CA ASP A 160 17.24 9.40 15.31
C ASP A 160 16.89 10.60 14.41
N PHE A 161 16.36 11.63 15.06
CA PHE A 161 15.88 12.86 14.43
C PHE A 161 16.89 14.01 14.53
N SER A 162 18.16 13.72 14.84
CA SER A 162 19.19 14.74 15.08
C SER A 162 19.37 15.67 13.86
N GLU A 163 19.15 15.16 12.66
CA GLU A 163 19.20 15.92 11.40
C GLU A 163 17.94 16.75 11.11
N PHE A 164 16.81 16.46 11.76
CA PHE A 164 15.55 17.17 11.47
C PHE A 164 15.58 18.63 11.88
N ASN A 165 16.30 18.96 12.96
CA ASN A 165 16.51 20.36 13.34
C ASN A 165 17.22 21.13 12.23
N ASN A 166 18.17 20.51 11.51
CA ASN A 166 18.83 21.12 10.36
C ASN A 166 17.86 21.27 9.18
N TYR A 167 16.98 20.30 8.94
CA TYR A 167 15.91 20.39 7.94
C TYR A 167 14.95 21.57 8.22
N LEU A 168 14.55 21.78 9.47
CA LEU A 168 13.69 22.91 9.87
C LEU A 168 14.32 24.27 9.55
N LEU A 169 15.65 24.38 9.61
CA LEU A 169 16.39 25.61 9.31
C LEU A 169 16.43 25.96 7.81
N ILE A 170 16.08 25.03 6.92
CA ILE A 170 15.99 25.30 5.48
C ILE A 170 14.81 26.23 5.21
N LYS A 171 15.10 27.41 4.64
CA LYS A 171 14.09 28.46 4.44
C LYS A 171 13.16 28.22 3.25
N ASP A 172 13.64 27.59 2.18
CA ASP A 172 12.83 27.28 1.01
C ASP A 172 12.61 25.76 0.89
N LYS A 173 11.34 25.36 1.00
CA LYS A 173 10.88 23.97 0.92
C LYS A 173 9.91 23.75 -0.26
N SER A 174 9.79 24.72 -1.16
CA SER A 174 8.84 24.70 -2.27
C SER A 174 9.13 23.60 -3.31
N HIS A 175 10.40 23.24 -3.48
CA HIS A 175 10.86 22.22 -4.41
C HIS A 175 10.61 20.78 -3.94
N ILE A 176 10.17 20.59 -2.69
CA ILE A 176 9.97 19.25 -2.11
C ILE A 176 8.65 18.66 -2.65
N PRO A 177 8.67 17.47 -3.25
CA PRO A 177 7.46 16.81 -3.71
C PRO A 177 6.47 16.52 -2.58
N LEU A 178 5.17 16.52 -2.89
CA LEU A 178 4.10 16.35 -1.89
C LEU A 178 4.25 15.05 -1.07
N TYR A 179 4.60 13.92 -1.69
CA TYR A 179 4.82 12.66 -0.97
C TYR A 179 5.94 12.77 0.08
N GLN A 180 7.02 13.49 -0.24
CA GLN A 180 8.14 13.69 0.68
C GLN A 180 7.72 14.62 1.81
N LYS A 181 6.93 15.67 1.52
CA LYS A 181 6.34 16.53 2.55
C LYS A 181 5.46 15.72 3.51
N LYS A 182 4.64 14.80 3.00
CA LYS A 182 3.80 13.91 3.83
C LYS A 182 4.64 13.00 4.74
N ILE A 183 5.71 12.39 4.22
CA ILE A 183 6.65 11.57 5.02
C ILE A 183 7.28 12.40 6.15
N ILE A 184 7.81 13.58 5.83
CA ILE A 184 8.44 14.49 6.80
C ILE A 184 7.43 14.94 7.87
N ALA A 185 6.23 15.32 7.44
CA ALA A 185 5.14 15.73 8.33
C ALA A 185 4.77 14.60 9.31
N MET A 186 4.68 13.38 8.79
CA MET A 186 4.31 12.22 9.59
C MET A 186 5.43 11.82 10.56
N GLY A 187 6.69 11.90 10.14
CA GLY A 187 7.85 11.77 11.01
C GLY A 187 7.84 12.77 12.17
N TYR A 188 7.54 14.04 11.88
CA TYR A 188 7.36 15.06 12.93
C TYR A 188 6.22 14.72 13.88
N TYR A 189 5.06 14.32 13.35
CA TYR A 189 3.89 13.97 14.15
C TYR A 189 4.16 12.77 15.06
N LYS A 190 4.91 11.75 14.59
CA LYS A 190 5.33 10.57 15.38
C LYS A 190 5.94 10.97 16.72
N LYS A 191 6.75 12.03 16.71
CA LYS A 191 7.58 12.47 17.83
C LYS A 191 6.90 13.52 18.70
N HIS A 192 6.28 14.51 18.07
CA HIS A 192 5.78 15.70 18.75
C HIS A 192 4.28 15.64 19.01
N HIS A 193 3.56 14.68 18.41
CA HIS A 193 2.11 14.50 18.54
C HIS A 193 1.30 15.76 18.25
N SER A 194 1.83 16.64 17.39
CA SER A 194 1.25 17.94 17.06
C SER A 194 0.93 18.01 15.57
N LYS A 195 -0.34 17.72 15.22
CA LYS A 195 -0.85 17.87 13.84
C LYS A 195 -0.68 19.30 13.33
N LYS A 196 -0.92 20.29 14.21
CA LYS A 196 -0.75 21.71 13.89
C LYS A 196 0.69 22.01 13.50
N GLU A 197 1.66 21.70 14.35
CA GLU A 197 3.06 22.03 14.04
C GLU A 197 3.59 21.22 12.86
N SER A 198 3.23 19.94 12.75
CA SER A 198 3.54 19.07 11.61
C SER A 198 3.13 19.72 10.27
N TYR A 199 1.94 20.30 10.19
CA TYR A 199 1.49 21.01 8.99
C TYR A 199 2.30 22.29 8.71
N HIS A 200 2.64 23.03 9.76
CA HIS A 200 3.28 24.34 9.62
C HIS A 200 4.79 24.29 9.32
N ILE A 201 5.45 23.12 9.38
CA ILE A 201 6.91 23.01 9.12
C ILE A 201 7.32 23.46 7.70
N PHE A 202 6.37 23.45 6.76
CA PHE A 202 6.59 23.86 5.37
C PHE A 202 6.29 25.33 5.10
N GLY A 203 5.58 26.02 6.00
CA GLY A 203 5.21 27.43 5.84
C GLY A 203 4.33 27.70 4.61
N GLU A 204 3.59 26.69 4.12
CA GLU A 204 2.72 26.79 2.95
C GLU A 204 1.28 26.42 3.29
N ASN A 205 0.34 26.89 2.47
CA ASN A 205 -1.08 26.53 2.60
C ASN A 205 -1.44 25.49 1.52
N ASN A 206 -1.01 24.24 1.72
CA ASN A 206 -1.32 23.13 0.81
C ASN A 206 -2.52 22.31 1.34
N PRO A 207 -3.66 22.24 0.63
CA PRO A 207 -4.83 21.50 1.08
C PRO A 207 -4.62 19.98 1.16
N GLU A 208 -3.89 19.40 0.21
CA GLU A 208 -3.67 17.94 0.18
C GLU A 208 -2.82 17.46 1.37
N LEU A 209 -1.85 18.26 1.79
CA LEU A 209 -1.02 18.02 2.96
C LEU A 209 -1.82 18.26 4.25
N PHE A 210 -2.68 19.27 4.26
CA PHE A 210 -3.59 19.52 5.38
C PHE A 210 -4.48 18.30 5.61
N ASP A 211 -5.17 17.84 4.56
CA ASP A 211 -6.08 16.70 4.65
C ASP A 211 -5.32 15.46 5.11
N PHE A 212 -4.16 15.16 4.51
CA PHE A 212 -3.34 14.04 4.92
C PHE A 212 -3.03 14.06 6.44
N ILE A 213 -2.54 15.18 6.98
CA ILE A 213 -2.11 15.28 8.39
C ILE A 213 -3.30 15.24 9.36
N TYR A 214 -4.38 15.96 9.05
CA TYR A 214 -5.50 16.08 9.99
C TYR A 214 -6.39 14.85 10.03
N PHE A 215 -6.45 14.10 8.93
CA PHE A 215 -7.15 12.82 8.85
C PHE A 215 -6.26 11.59 9.07
N LEU A 216 -5.00 11.78 9.53
CA LEU A 216 -4.21 10.67 10.08
C LEU A 216 -4.98 10.00 11.23
N PRO A 217 -5.07 8.65 11.22
CA PRO A 217 -5.70 7.87 12.29
C PRO A 217 -4.97 7.95 13.63
#